data_AF-A0A5C4N657-F1
#
_entry.id   AF-A0A5C4N657-F1
#
_cell.length_a   1.000
_cell.length_b   1.000
_cell.length_c   1.000
_cell.angle_alpha   90.00
_cell.angle_beta   90.00
_cell.angle_gamma   90.00
#
_symmetry.space_group_name_H-M   'P 1'
#
loop_
_entity.id
_entity.type
_entity.pdbx_description
1 polymer ?
#
loop_
_entity_poly.entity_id
_entity_poly.type
_entity_poly.pdbx_seq_one_letter_code
_entity_poly.pdbx_strand_id
1 'polypeptide(L)' 'MPKPTRTVDATSSTLGKTHGEAMADSAQRHAIDLRLGRCLFTLDDGCYGAFVQALDHLPEPGPRLRARS' A
#
# COMPACT_ATOMS: atom_id res chain seq x y z
N MET A 1 13.60 18.55 15.82
CA MET A 1 13.40 17.64 14.67
C MET A 1 14.20 18.17 13.48
N PRO A 2 15.01 17.37 12.77
CA PRO A 2 15.72 17.86 11.60
C PRO A 2 14.74 18.01 10.41
N LYS A 3 14.86 19.12 9.67
CA LYS A 3 14.05 19.40 8.47
C LYS A 3 14.42 18.40 7.35
N PRO A 4 13.44 17.90 6.57
CA PRO A 4 13.66 16.87 5.54
C PRO A 4 14.53 17.31 4.35
N THR A 5 14.96 18.57 4.29
CA THR A 5 15.73 19.12 3.17
C THR A 5 17.19 18.65 3.15
N ARG A 6 17.78 18.34 4.31
CA ARG A 6 19.23 18.07 4.37
C ARG A 6 19.64 16.68 3.86
N THR A 7 18.71 15.74 3.80
CA THR A 7 18.95 14.36 3.33
C THR A 7 18.82 14.19 1.82
N VAL A 8 18.05 15.05 1.16
CA VAL A 8 17.76 14.95 -0.27
C VAL A 8 18.88 15.60 -1.10
N ASP A 9 19.47 16.70 -0.61
CA ASP A 9 20.64 17.31 -1.26
C ASP A 9 21.85 16.38 -1.33
N ALA A 10 22.02 15.51 -0.33
CA ALA A 10 23.11 14.54 -0.31
C ALA A 10 22.94 13.42 -1.35
N THR A 11 21.69 12.97 -1.60
CA THR A 11 21.41 11.93 -2.59
C THR A 11 21.37 12.48 -4.02
N SER A 12 20.93 13.72 -4.21
CA SER A 12 20.90 14.40 -5.50
C SER A 12 22.30 14.63 -6.08
N SER A 13 23.24 15.11 -5.26
CA SER A 13 24.66 15.26 -5.64
C SER A 13 25.32 13.93 -6.01
N THR A 14 24.93 12.82 -5.36
CA THR A 14 25.51 11.50 -5.62
C THR A 14 24.96 10.85 -6.90
N LEU A 15 23.73 11.22 -7.31
CA LEU A 15 23.03 10.62 -8.44
C LEU A 15 23.03 11.51 -9.70
N GLY A 16 23.60 12.72 -9.63
CA GLY A 16 23.60 13.69 -10.73
C GLY A 16 22.22 14.26 -11.07
N LYS A 17 21.24 14.11 -10.16
CA LYS A 17 19.86 14.57 -10.35
C LYS A 17 19.65 15.91 -9.66
N THR A 18 18.70 16.70 -10.15
CA THR A 18 18.25 17.91 -9.44
C THR A 18 17.47 17.54 -8.17
N HIS A 19 17.44 18.45 -7.19
CA HIS A 19 16.67 18.25 -5.95
C HIS A 19 15.18 17.92 -6.21
N GLY A 20 14.59 18.53 -7.25
CA GLY A 20 13.19 18.26 -7.66
C GLY A 20 12.98 16.85 -8.21
N GLU A 21 13.88 16.37 -9.05
CA GLU A 21 13.83 15.00 -9.59
C GLU A 21 14.00 13.96 -8.50
N ALA A 22 14.91 14.18 -7.55
CA ALA A 22 15.08 13.30 -6.40
C ALA A 22 13.83 13.25 -5.51
N MET A 23 13.14 14.39 -5.32
CA MET A 23 11.87 14.43 -4.60
C MET A 23 10.74 13.71 -5.33
N ALA A 24 10.63 13.89 -6.65
CA ALA A 24 9.62 13.21 -7.46
C ALA A 24 9.80 11.68 -7.43
N ASP A 25 11.03 11.19 -7.60
CA ASP A 25 11.37 9.77 -7.49
C ASP A 25 11.02 9.20 -6.11
N SER A 26 11.32 9.94 -5.03
CA SER A 26 11.00 9.53 -3.66
C SER A 26 9.49 9.47 -3.42
N ALA A 27 8.74 10.47 -3.90
CA ALA A 27 7.29 10.53 -3.75
C ALA A 27 6.60 9.39 -4.50
N GLN A 28 7.06 9.08 -5.72
CA GLN A 28 6.50 8.00 -6.52
C GLN A 28 6.71 6.63 -5.86
N ARG A 29 7.91 6.35 -5.35
CA ARG A 29 8.21 5.08 -4.65
C ARG A 29 7.33 4.91 -3.42
N HIS A 30 7.24 5.92 -2.56
CA HIS A 30 6.41 5.86 -1.37
C HIS A 30 4.91 5.78 -1.67
N ALA A 31 4.43 6.42 -2.73
CA ALA A 31 3.03 6.28 -3.15
C ALA A 31 2.69 4.84 -3.52
N ILE A 32 3.60 4.14 -4.22
CA ILE A 32 3.44 2.72 -4.57
C ILE A 32 3.45 1.87 -3.30
N ASP A 33 4.41 2.06 -2.40
CA ASP A 33 4.52 1.29 -1.15
C ASP A 33 3.27 1.44 -0.28
N LEU A 34 2.75 2.67 -0.14
CA LEU A 34 1.53 2.94 0.61
C LEU A 34 0.29 2.37 -0.07
N ARG A 35 0.22 2.41 -1.41
CA ARG A 35 -0.90 1.82 -2.16
C ARG A 35 -0.89 0.30 -2.01
N LEU A 36 0.29 -0.32 -2.13
CA LEU A 36 0.47 -1.76 -1.93
C LEU A 36 0.15 -2.15 -0.48
N GLY A 37 0.67 -1.43 0.52
CA GLY A 37 0.36 -1.69 1.92
C GLY A 37 -1.12 -1.50 2.28
N ARG A 38 -1.85 -0.62 1.57
CA ARG A 38 -3.31 -0.45 1.72
C ARG A 38 -4.13 -1.50 0.97
N CYS A 39 -3.54 -2.15 -0.04
CA CYS A 39 -4.22 -3.14 -0.88
C CYS A 39 -3.86 -4.57 -0.53
N LEU A 40 -2.76 -4.78 0.17
CA LEU A 40 -2.26 -6.09 0.55
C LEU A 40 -2.68 -6.38 1.98
N PHE A 41 -3.47 -7.43 2.15
CA PHE A 41 -3.93 -7.89 3.45
C PHE A 41 -3.15 -9.16 3.79
N THR A 42 -2.45 -9.13 4.92
CA THR A 42 -1.83 -10.34 5.47
C THR A 42 -2.88 -11.09 6.27
N LEU A 43 -3.09 -12.36 5.93
CA LEU A 43 -3.96 -13.27 6.67
C LEU A 43 -3.09 -14.26 7.44
N ASP A 44 -3.43 -14.51 8.70
CA ASP A 44 -2.91 -15.69 9.41
C ASP A 44 -3.52 -16.98 8.83
N ASP A 45 -2.98 -18.14 9.20
CA ASP A 45 -3.37 -19.43 8.64
C ASP A 45 -4.88 -19.71 8.79
N GLY A 46 -5.50 -19.26 9.90
CA GLY A 46 -6.93 -19.43 10.15
C GLY A 46 -7.78 -18.53 9.25
N CYS A 47 -7.41 -17.25 9.15
CA CYS A 47 -8.06 -16.29 8.25
C CYS A 47 -7.89 -16.68 6.78
N TYR A 48 -6.73 -17.23 6.40
CA TYR A 48 -6.48 -17.72 5.05
C TYR A 48 -7.39 -18.91 4.72
N GLY A 49 -7.49 -19.90 5.62
CA GLY A 49 -8.38 -21.05 5.45
C GLY A 49 -9.84 -20.65 5.30
N ALA A 50 -10.33 -19.72 6.13
CA ALA A 50 -11.69 -19.19 6.05
C ALA A 50 -11.94 -18.41 4.74
N PHE A 51 -10.94 -17.65 4.27
CA PHE A 51 -11.01 -16.93 3.00
C PHE A 51 -11.12 -17.90 1.82
N VAL A 52 -10.26 -18.93 1.76
CA VAL A 52 -10.33 -19.97 0.72
C VAL A 52 -11.68 -20.70 0.76
N GLN A 53 -12.14 -21.08 1.95
CA GLN A 53 -13.44 -21.75 2.10
C GLN A 53 -14.60 -20.88 1.60
N ALA A 54 -14.56 -19.56 1.85
CA ALA A 54 -15.58 -18.63 1.37
C ALA A 54 -15.55 -18.41 -0.15
N LEU A 55 -14.40 -18.63 -0.82
CA LEU A 55 -14.31 -18.63 -2.28
C LEU A 55 -14.97 -19.88 -2.88
N ASP A 56 -14.74 -21.05 -2.28
CA ASP A 56 -15.29 -22.33 -2.75
C ASP A 56 -16.78 -22.50 -2.39
N HIS A 57 -17.18 -22.00 -1.22
CA HIS A 57 -18.54 -22.06 -0.71
C HIS A 57 -19.00 -20.63 -0.41
N LEU A 58 -19.49 -19.94 -1.44
CA LEU A 58 -20.06 -18.61 -1.23
C LEU A 58 -21.21 -18.70 -0.20
N PRO A 59 -21.07 -18.09 0.99
CA PRO A 59 -22.15 -18.08 1.96
C PRO A 59 -23.32 -17.28 1.39
N GLU A 60 -24.56 -17.72 1.63
CA GLU A 60 -25.71 -16.95 1.21
C GLU A 60 -25.61 -15.51 1.74
N PRO A 61 -25.81 -14.49 0.89
CA PRO A 61 -25.77 -13.12 1.33
C PRO A 61 -26.85 -12.92 2.41
N GLY A 62 -26.38 -12.62 3.62
CA GLY A 62 -27.24 -12.41 4.76
C GLY A 62 -28.21 -11.25 4.54
N PRO A 63 -29.29 -11.15 5.33
CA PRO A 63 -30.37 -10.17 5.13
C PRO A 63 -29.89 -8.71 5.08
N ARG A 64 -28.72 -8.39 5.67
CA ARG A 64 -28.09 -7.04 5.62
C ARG A 64 -27.49 -6.68 4.24
N LEU A 65 -27.16 -7.65 3.40
CA LEU A 65 -26.65 -7.44 2.03
C LEU A 65 -27.77 -7.29 1.00
N ARG A 66 -28.97 -7.84 1.27
CA ARG A 66 -30.14 -7.77 0.37
C ARG A 66 -30.90 -6.44 0.44
N ALA A 67 -30.59 -5.59 1.42
CA ALA A 67 -31.29 -4.31 1.63
C ALA A 67 -30.87 -3.19 0.66
N ARG A 68 -29.94 -3.45 -0.28
CA ARG A 68 -29.40 -2.44 -1.20
C ARG A 68 -29.19 -2.97 -2.63
N SER A 69 -30.08 -3.85 -3.08
CA SER A 69 -30.25 -4.21 -4.50
C SER A 69 -31.53 -3.58 -5.04
#